data_AF-A0A8D5FL56-F1
#
_entry.id   AF-A0A8D5FL56-F1
#
_cell.length_a   1.000
_cell.length_b   1.000
_cell.length_c   1.000
_cell.angle_alpha   90.00
_cell.angle_beta   90.00
_cell.angle_gamma   90.00
#
_symmetry.space_group_name_H-M   'P 1'
#
loop_
_entity.id
_entity.type
_entity.pdbx_description
1 polymer ?
#
loop_
_entity_poly.entity_id
_entity_poly.type
_entity_poly.pdbx_seq_one_letter_code
_entity_poly.pdbx_strand_id
1 'polypeptide(L)'
;MKTVLKWILLTSLLIQFLSVPVYANSKRWIERNQEKARTYITQLKNGADPDRLKRPHLRRHNKWKVKQSRKEIKRAMDRAEALARAGKRYLIRIPDYAFNSDK
;
A
#
# COMPACT_ATOMS: atom_id res chain seq x y z
N MET A 1 25.09 -12.58 -38.69
CA MET A 1 23.77 -12.85 -38.08
C MET A 1 23.84 -13.36 -36.64
N LYS A 2 24.67 -14.37 -36.31
CA LYS A 2 24.77 -14.94 -34.95
C LYS A 2 25.19 -13.94 -33.85
N THR A 3 26.04 -12.97 -34.19
CA THR A 3 26.56 -11.95 -33.25
C THR A 3 25.51 -10.91 -32.87
N VAL A 4 24.74 -10.39 -33.84
CA VAL A 4 23.68 -9.40 -33.59
C VAL A 4 22.56 -9.99 -32.73
N LEU A 5 22.17 -11.23 -33.00
CA LEU A 5 21.15 -11.94 -32.22
C LEU A 5 21.58 -12.14 -30.75
N LYS A 6 22.87 -12.41 -30.51
CA LYS A 6 23.46 -12.51 -29.16
C LYS A 6 23.37 -11.18 -28.40
N TRP A 7 23.64 -10.05 -29.07
CA TRP A 7 23.56 -8.72 -28.45
C TRP A 7 22.13 -8.31 -28.10
N ILE A 8 21.15 -8.67 -28.95
CA ILE A 8 19.72 -8.42 -28.67
C ILE A 8 19.23 -9.26 -27.46
N LEU A 9 19.64 -10.53 -27.37
CA LEU A 9 19.30 -11.38 -26.23
C LEU A 9 19.92 -10.86 -24.92
N LEU A 10 21.19 -10.46 -24.96
CA LEU A 10 21.88 -9.89 -23.79
C LEU A 10 21.24 -8.58 -23.32
N THR A 11 20.87 -7.69 -24.24
CA THR A 11 20.19 -6.43 -23.88
C THR A 11 18.78 -6.65 -23.35
N SER A 12 18.02 -7.58 -23.92
CA SER A 12 16.71 -7.99 -23.39
C SER A 12 16.82 -8.53 -21.96
N LEU A 13 17.81 -9.39 -21.68
CA LEU A 13 18.05 -9.95 -20.35
C LEU A 13 18.45 -8.85 -19.34
N LEU A 14 19.24 -7.88 -19.77
CA LEU A 14 19.69 -6.76 -18.94
C LEU A 14 18.52 -5.82 -18.57
N ILE A 15 17.63 -5.54 -19.52
CA ILE A 15 16.42 -4.72 -19.30
C ILE A 15 15.48 -5.40 -18.29
N GLN A 16 15.33 -6.73 -18.38
CA GLN A 16 14.54 -7.49 -17.41
C GLN A 16 15.14 -7.42 -16.01
N PHE A 17 16.45 -7.57 -15.86
CA PHE A 17 17.13 -7.51 -14.57
C PHE A 17 17.01 -6.13 -13.89
N LEU A 18 17.08 -5.05 -14.67
CA LEU A 18 16.96 -3.67 -14.15
C LEU A 18 15.53 -3.33 -13.67
N SER A 19 14.51 -4.04 -14.13
CA SER A 19 13.11 -3.79 -13.77
C SER A 19 12.71 -4.34 -12.38
N VAL A 20 13.39 -5.37 -11.90
CA VAL A 20 13.11 -6.08 -10.63
C VAL A 20 13.27 -5.21 -9.37
N PRO A 21 14.40 -4.47 -9.15
CA PRO A 21 14.59 -3.69 -7.92
C PRO A 21 13.58 -2.55 -7.77
N VAL A 22 13.10 -2.01 -8.90
CA VAL A 22 12.10 -0.95 -8.92
C VAL A 22 10.75 -1.49 -8.41
N TYR A 23 10.35 -2.71 -8.77
CA TYR A 23 9.09 -3.29 -8.33
C TYR A 23 9.09 -3.63 -6.83
N ALA A 24 10.17 -4.26 -6.34
CA ALA A 24 10.32 -4.66 -4.94
C ALA A 24 10.24 -3.48 -3.96
N ASN A 25 10.85 -2.34 -4.30
CA ASN A 25 10.82 -1.15 -3.44
C ASN A 25 9.42 -0.52 -3.33
N SER A 26 8.61 -0.55 -4.39
CA SER A 26 7.22 -0.06 -4.31
C SER A 26 6.34 -0.91 -3.40
N LYS A 27 6.52 -2.23 -3.44
CA LYS A 27 5.75 -3.18 -2.62
C LYS A 27 5.98 -2.93 -1.13
N ARG A 28 7.25 -2.88 -0.71
CA ARG A 28 7.64 -2.59 0.69
C ARG A 28 7.06 -1.29 1.22
N TRP A 29 6.95 -0.27 0.38
CA TRP A 29 6.40 1.02 0.82
C TRP A 29 4.89 0.99 1.02
N ILE A 30 4.19 0.25 0.16
CA ILE A 30 2.75 0.01 0.29
C ILE A 30 2.48 -0.79 1.56
N GLU A 31 3.21 -1.88 1.78
CA GLU A 31 3.08 -2.74 2.98
C GLU A 31 3.22 -1.92 4.28
N ARG A 32 4.25 -1.08 4.39
CA ARG A 32 4.43 -0.21 5.57
C ARG A 32 3.28 0.77 5.79
N ASN A 33 2.68 1.29 4.72
CA ASN A 33 1.52 2.17 4.83
C ASN A 33 0.27 1.40 5.26
N GLN A 34 0.09 0.18 4.76
CA GLN A 34 -1.00 -0.72 5.12
C GLN A 34 -0.92 -1.14 6.58
N GLU A 35 0.26 -1.54 7.05
CA GLU A 35 0.50 -1.94 8.45
C GLU A 35 0.15 -0.80 9.42
N LYS A 36 0.65 0.41 9.16
CA LYS A 36 0.31 1.60 9.96
C LYS A 36 -1.19 1.87 10.01
N ALA A 37 -1.86 1.78 8.86
CA ALA A 37 -3.30 2.00 8.79
C ALA A 37 -4.08 0.87 9.49
N ARG A 38 -3.62 -0.38 9.39
CA ARG A 38 -4.22 -1.53 10.07
C ARG A 38 -4.14 -1.35 11.57
N THR A 39 -2.99 -0.99 12.12
CA THR A 39 -2.81 -0.73 13.55
C THR A 39 -3.74 0.39 14.01
N TYR A 40 -3.80 1.50 13.28
CA TYR A 40 -4.67 2.62 13.59
C TYR A 40 -6.17 2.24 13.56
N ILE A 41 -6.62 1.55 12.52
CA ILE A 41 -8.01 1.09 12.39
C ILE A 41 -8.37 0.09 13.50
N THR A 42 -7.45 -0.80 13.87
CA THR A 42 -7.63 -1.72 14.99
C THR A 42 -7.79 -0.99 16.32
N GLN A 43 -6.97 0.05 16.58
CA GLN A 43 -7.12 0.88 17.77
C GLN A 43 -8.51 1.54 17.83
N LEU A 44 -8.97 2.12 16.72
CA LEU A 44 -10.33 2.68 16.62
C LEU A 44 -11.41 1.63 16.86
N LYS A 45 -11.27 0.44 16.27
CA LYS A 45 -12.19 -0.69 16.47
C LYS A 45 -12.27 -1.10 17.95
N ASN A 46 -11.15 -1.08 18.66
CA ASN A 46 -11.07 -1.39 20.08
C ASN A 46 -11.63 -0.28 20.99
N GLY A 47 -12.08 0.85 20.42
CA GLY A 47 -12.69 1.95 21.15
C GLY A 47 -11.72 3.06 21.55
N ALA A 48 -10.55 3.15 20.91
CA ALA A 48 -9.72 4.33 21.05
C ALA A 48 -10.47 5.58 20.55
N ASP A 49 -10.32 6.68 21.30
CA ASP A 49 -10.91 7.97 20.95
C ASP A 49 -10.23 8.53 19.68
N PRO A 50 -10.96 8.74 18.56
CA PRO A 50 -10.40 9.22 17.32
C PRO A 50 -9.77 10.62 17.42
N ASP A 51 -10.20 11.45 18.36
CA ASP A 51 -9.68 12.82 18.50
C ASP A 51 -8.39 12.86 19.36
N ARG A 52 -8.18 11.83 20.19
CA ARG A 52 -6.91 11.61 20.92
C ARG A 52 -5.92 10.73 20.15
N LEU A 53 -6.40 9.95 19.18
CA LEU A 53 -5.58 9.01 18.44
C LEU A 53 -4.82 9.70 17.31
N LYS A 54 -3.48 9.68 17.37
CA LYS A 54 -2.65 10.28 16.33
C LYS A 54 -2.75 9.49 15.02
N ARG A 55 -3.30 10.14 13.99
CA ARG A 55 -3.40 9.57 12.66
C ARG A 55 -2.02 9.30 12.05
N PRO A 56 -1.74 8.09 11.52
CA PRO A 56 -0.44 7.77 10.96
C PRO A 56 -0.18 8.52 9.65
N HIS A 57 1.07 8.99 9.49
CA HIS A 57 1.51 9.56 8.22
C HIS A 57 1.79 8.46 7.18
N LEU A 58 1.12 8.54 6.04
CA LEU A 58 1.35 7.65 4.90
C LEU A 58 2.47 8.20 4.01
N ARG A 59 3.51 7.39 3.79
CA ARG A 59 4.64 7.77 2.94
C ARG A 59 4.17 8.03 1.50
N ARG A 60 4.57 9.17 0.95
CA ARG A 60 4.24 9.55 -0.44
C ARG A 60 5.31 9.00 -1.40
N HIS A 61 4.87 8.64 -2.62
CA HIS A 61 5.76 8.29 -3.72
C HIS A 61 5.10 8.62 -5.05
N ASN A 62 5.91 8.89 -6.08
CA ASN A 62 5.44 9.29 -7.40
C ASN A 62 4.97 8.11 -8.27
N LYS A 63 5.28 6.87 -7.88
CA LYS A 63 4.75 5.69 -8.59
C LYS A 63 3.23 5.62 -8.48
N TRP A 64 2.58 5.47 -9.63
CA TRP A 64 1.12 5.40 -9.75
C TRP A 64 0.49 4.34 -8.82
N LYS A 65 1.03 3.11 -8.80
CA LYS A 65 0.54 2.03 -7.91
C LYS A 65 0.54 2.43 -6.43
N VAL A 66 1.61 3.09 -5.96
CA VAL A 66 1.71 3.58 -4.57
C VAL A 66 0.72 4.71 -4.31
N LYS A 67 0.49 5.60 -5.28
CA LYS A 67 -0.48 6.68 -5.19
C LYS A 67 -1.92 6.17 -5.06
N GLN A 68 -2.28 5.13 -5.82
CA GLN A 68 -3.61 4.50 -5.74
C GLN A 68 -3.82 3.81 -4.41
N SER A 69 -2.88 2.93 -4.02
CA SER A 69 -2.94 2.26 -2.73
C SER A 69 -3.03 3.25 -1.56
N ARG A 70 -2.29 4.36 -1.60
CA ARG A 70 -2.39 5.41 -0.57
C ARG A 70 -3.79 6.02 -0.48
N LYS A 71 -4.48 6.23 -1.61
CA LYS A 71 -5.85 6.76 -1.62
C LYS A 71 -6.82 5.77 -0.98
N GLU A 72 -6.69 4.49 -1.28
CA GLU A 72 -7.52 3.42 -0.70
C GLU A 72 -7.30 3.31 0.81
N ILE A 73 -6.04 3.26 1.24
CA ILE A 73 -5.67 3.24 2.67
C ILE A 73 -6.24 4.48 3.39
N LYS A 74 -6.11 5.67 2.78
CA LYS A 74 -6.66 6.89 3.36
C LYS A 74 -8.19 6.78 3.54
N ARG A 75 -8.91 6.34 2.51
CA ARG A 75 -10.38 6.15 2.55
C ARG A 75 -10.78 5.13 3.62
N ALA A 76 -10.01 4.05 3.80
CA ALA A 76 -10.29 3.07 4.83
C ALA A 76 -10.16 3.68 6.25
N MET A 77 -9.10 4.46 6.49
CA MET A 77 -8.95 5.19 7.76
C MET A 77 -10.05 6.23 7.97
N ASP A 78 -10.41 7.01 6.94
CA ASP A 78 -11.50 8.00 7.02
C ASP A 78 -12.84 7.36 7.41
N ARG A 79 -13.17 6.21 6.80
CA ARG A 79 -14.38 5.44 7.13
C ARG A 79 -14.34 4.90 8.57
N ALA A 80 -13.19 4.37 9.00
CA ALA A 80 -13.02 3.86 10.35
C ALA A 80 -13.16 4.98 11.39
N GLU A 81 -12.56 6.15 11.15
CA GLU A 81 -12.72 7.33 11.99
C GLU A 81 -14.19 7.79 12.07
N ALA A 82 -14.88 7.88 10.93
CA ALA A 82 -16.29 8.27 10.91
C ALA A 82 -17.17 7.31 11.72
N LEU A 83 -16.93 6.00 11.58
CA LEU A 83 -17.64 4.98 12.35
C LEU A 83 -17.29 5.03 13.85
N ALA A 84 -16.02 5.27 14.19
CA ALA A 84 -15.58 5.42 15.57
C ALA A 84 -16.23 6.64 16.24
N ARG A 85 -16.24 7.81 15.55
CA ARG A 85 -16.94 9.02 16.01
C ARG A 85 -18.44 8.82 16.17
N ALA A 86 -19.06 8.03 15.30
CA ALA A 86 -20.47 7.66 15.41
C ALA A 86 -20.77 6.59 16.48
N GLY A 87 -19.76 6.12 17.23
CA GLY A 87 -19.91 5.04 18.22
C GLY A 87 -20.14 3.65 17.60
N LYS A 88 -20.12 3.52 16.27
CA LYS A 88 -20.40 2.29 15.51
C LYS A 88 -19.15 1.43 15.31
N ARG A 89 -18.36 1.25 16.36
CA ARG A 89 -17.07 0.52 16.33
C ARG A 89 -17.18 -0.93 15.87
N TYR A 90 -18.31 -1.59 16.10
CA TYR A 90 -18.57 -2.96 15.63
C TYR A 90 -18.69 -3.09 14.10
N LEU A 91 -18.96 -1.98 13.40
CA LEU A 91 -19.00 -1.92 11.93
C LEU A 91 -17.62 -1.65 11.31
N ILE A 92 -16.60 -1.31 12.12
CA ILE A 92 -15.25 -1.04 11.63
C ILE A 92 -14.65 -2.36 11.14
N ARG A 93 -14.55 -2.50 9.82
CA ARG A 93 -13.85 -3.60 9.17
C ARG A 93 -12.38 -3.25 9.05
N ILE A 94 -11.53 -4.17 9.50
CA ILE A 94 -10.10 -4.09 9.23
C ILE A 94 -9.93 -4.46 7.76
N PRO A 95 -9.44 -3.54 6.92
CA PRO A 95 -9.24 -3.84 5.50
C PRO A 95 -8.20 -4.94 5.36
N ASP A 96 -8.58 -6.01 4.67
CA ASP A 96 -7.61 -6.95 4.12
C ASP A 96 -7.09 -6.33 2.84
N TYR A 97 -5.91 -5.73 2.91
CA TYR A 97 -5.26 -5.19 1.74
C TYR A 97 -4.63 -6.34 0.96
N ALA A 98 -5.48 -7.16 0.34
CA ALA A 98 -5.03 -8.10 -0.67
C ALA A 98 -4.30 -7.27 -1.72
N PHE A 99 -2.98 -7.40 -1.77
CA PHE A 99 -2.25 -6.94 -2.93
C PHE A 99 -2.87 -7.74 -4.08
N ASN A 100 -3.56 -7.08 -5.01
CA ASN A 100 -3.74 -7.65 -6.35
C ASN A 100 -2.32 -7.79 -6.92
N SER A 101 -1.65 -8.88 -6.53
CA SER A 101 -0.34 -9.27 -7.03
C SER A 101 -0.44 -9.68 -8.49
N ASP A 102 -1.64 -10.08 -8.93
CA ASP A 102 -1.85 -10.69 -10.23
C ASP A 102 -3.17 -10.19 -10.83
N LYS A 103 -3.06 -9.18 -11.70
CA LYS A 103 -3.85 -9.00 -12.92
C LYS A 103 -3.10 -8.04 -13.84
#